data_AF-A0A948JIA5-F1
#
_entry.id   AF-A0A948JIA5-F1
#
_cell.length_a   1.000
_cell.length_b   1.000
_cell.length_c   1.000
_cell.angle_alpha   90.00
_cell.angle_beta   90.00
_cell.angle_gamma   90.00
#
_symmetry.space_group_name_H-M   'P 1'
#
loop_
_entity.id
_entity.type
_entity.pdbx_description
1 polymer ?
#
loop_
_entity_poly.entity_id
_entity_poly.type
_entity_poly.pdbx_seq_one_letter_code
_entity_poly.pdbx_strand_id
1 'polypeptide(L)'
;MSRKNLTYIAVGIVVLGAVAYFFMGRTPEIDTITTDSAVPTSEAQSTFLLLAAQLDPISFSPKVLNDPRFLQLQDIHTLIVPEASGRTDPFAPLGGAAAQP
;
A
#
# COMPACT_ATOMS: atom_id res chain seq x y z
N MET A 1 38.11 33.71 29.39
CA MET A 1 38.02 32.44 28.64
C MET A 1 38.93 32.52 27.42
N SER A 2 39.81 31.54 27.20
CA SER A 2 40.65 31.52 25.99
C SER A 2 39.78 31.30 24.74
N ARG A 3 40.14 31.89 23.59
CA ARG A 3 39.40 31.73 22.32
C ARG A 3 39.19 30.26 21.92
N LYS A 4 40.11 29.39 22.33
CA LYS A 4 40.04 27.93 22.16
C LYS A 4 38.91 27.30 22.99
N ASN A 5 38.74 27.75 24.22
CA ASN A 5 37.67 27.25 25.10
C ASN A 5 36.30 27.68 24.59
N LEU A 6 36.21 28.89 24.02
CA LEU A 6 34.97 29.37 23.39
C LEU A 6 34.62 28.56 22.13
N THR A 7 35.62 28.18 21.32
CA THR A 7 35.39 27.35 20.13
C THR A 7 34.96 25.93 20.49
N TYR A 8 35.54 25.31 21.51
CA TYR A 8 35.10 23.98 21.96
C TYR A 8 33.66 23.97 22.47
N ILE A 9 33.25 25.01 23.21
CA ILE A 9 31.87 25.13 23.70
C ILE A 9 30.91 25.34 22.52
N ALA A 10 31.26 26.19 21.57
CA ALA A 10 30.43 26.42 20.38
C ALA A 10 30.23 25.14 19.56
N VAL A 11 31.30 24.37 19.33
CA VAL A 11 31.21 23.08 18.63
C VAL A 11 30.36 22.08 19.42
N GLY A 12 30.51 22.03 20.75
CA GLY A 12 29.70 21.18 21.61
C GLY A 12 28.19 21.44 21.47
N ILE A 13 27.78 22.70 21.46
CA ILE A 13 26.37 23.10 21.31
C ILE A 13 25.83 22.69 19.93
N VAL A 14 26.62 22.89 18.86
CA VAL A 14 26.20 22.52 17.50
C VAL A 14 26.01 21.02 17.36
N VAL A 15 26.93 20.21 17.92
CA VAL A 15 26.81 18.74 17.89
C VAL A 15 25.59 18.28 18.68
N LEU A 16 25.36 18.84 19.86
CA LEU A 16 24.18 18.52 20.69
C LEU A 16 22.87 18.87 19.99
N GLY A 17 22.82 20.03 19.32
CA GLY A 17 21.67 20.44 18.52
C GLY A 17 21.42 19.53 17.32
N ALA A 18 22.47 19.11 16.61
CA ALA A 18 22.36 18.18 15.49
C ALA A 18 21.86 16.80 15.92
N VAL A 19 22.36 16.29 17.06
CA VAL A 19 21.88 15.03 17.65
C VAL A 19 20.41 15.15 18.05
N ALA A 20 20.04 16.21 18.78
CA ALA A 20 18.65 16.44 19.17
C ALA A 20 17.70 16.55 17.95
N TYR A 21 18.11 17.27 16.90
CA TYR A 21 17.35 17.39 15.67
C TYR A 21 17.16 16.03 14.97
N PHE A 22 18.24 15.24 14.88
CA PHE A 22 18.21 13.92 14.25
C PHE A 22 17.33 12.91 14.99
N PHE A 23 17.29 12.97 16.33
CA PHE A 23 16.41 12.12 17.13
C PHE A 23 14.95 12.62 17.14
N MET A 24 14.71 13.94 17.05
CA MET A 24 13.35 14.49 17.00
C MET A 24 12.68 14.30 15.62
N GLY A 25 13.46 14.30 14.54
CA GLY A 25 12.96 14.07 13.18
C GLY A 25 12.62 12.62 12.85
N ARG A 26 12.94 11.67 13.74
CA ARG A 26 12.52 10.27 13.62
C ARG A 26 11.13 10.10 14.23
N THR A 27 10.11 10.61 13.57
CA THR A 27 8.76 10.10 13.78
C THR A 27 8.78 8.65 13.31
N PRO A 28 8.39 7.65 14.13
CA PRO A 28 8.16 6.32 13.60
C PRO A 28 7.09 6.47 12.51
N GLU A 29 7.37 6.01 11.29
CA GLU A 29 6.32 5.78 10.29
C GLU A 29 5.43 4.70 10.89
N ILE A 30 4.43 5.14 11.66
CA ILE A 30 3.26 4.34 11.93
C ILE A 30 2.48 4.45 10.63
N ASP A 31 2.33 3.33 9.91
CA ASP A 31 1.40 3.14 8.78
C ASP A 31 -0.03 3.49 9.25
N THR A 32 -0.27 4.77 9.46
CA THR A 32 -1.54 5.32 9.89
C THR A 32 -2.25 5.70 8.62
N ILE A 33 -3.46 5.17 8.44
CA ILE A 33 -4.35 5.49 7.33
C ILE A 33 -4.38 7.01 7.16
N THR A 34 -3.68 7.50 6.14
CA THR A 34 -3.54 8.93 5.90
C THR A 34 -4.74 9.35 5.07
N THR A 35 -5.69 10.03 5.69
CA THR A 35 -6.75 10.71 4.93
C THR A 35 -6.24 12.05 4.46
N ASP A 36 -6.39 12.35 3.16
CA ASP A 36 -6.02 13.62 2.49
C ASP A 36 -6.70 14.89 3.06
N SER A 37 -7.46 14.78 4.15
CA SER A 37 -8.11 15.91 4.81
C SER A 37 -8.03 15.72 6.30
N ALA A 38 -7.18 16.52 6.95
CA ALA A 38 -6.93 16.51 8.39
C ALA A 38 -8.11 16.97 9.26
N VAL A 39 -9.32 17.10 8.69
CA VAL A 39 -10.53 17.46 9.41
C VAL A 39 -11.66 16.54 8.93
N PRO A 40 -12.22 15.68 9.80
CA PRO A 40 -13.40 14.89 9.43
C PRO A 40 -14.55 15.85 9.11
N THR A 41 -15.08 15.79 7.90
CA THR A 41 -16.15 16.68 7.41
C THR A 41 -17.53 16.24 7.91
N SER A 42 -17.61 15.11 8.63
CA SER A 42 -18.83 14.60 9.26
C SER A 42 -18.54 13.68 10.46
N GLU A 43 -19.49 13.57 11.39
CA GLU A 43 -19.46 12.63 12.53
C GLU A 43 -19.35 11.15 12.10
N ALA A 44 -19.91 10.81 10.93
CA ALA A 44 -19.79 9.46 10.38
C ALA A 44 -18.33 9.16 9.97
N GLN A 45 -17.62 10.14 9.43
CA GLN A 45 -16.23 10.00 9.01
C GLN A 45 -15.27 9.88 10.20
N SER A 46 -15.48 10.66 11.28
CA SER A 46 -14.69 10.54 12.51
C SER A 46 -14.87 9.16 13.16
N THR A 47 -16.12 8.68 13.23
CA THR A 47 -16.45 7.35 13.75
C THR A 47 -15.80 6.24 12.91
N PHE A 48 -15.87 6.34 11.59
CA PHE A 48 -15.22 5.39 10.69
C PHE A 48 -13.71 5.36 10.87
N LEU A 49 -13.05 6.53 10.93
CA LEU A 49 -11.61 6.61 11.13
C LEU A 49 -11.18 6.02 12.48
N LEU A 50 -11.96 6.26 13.53
CA LEU A 50 -11.70 5.69 14.85
C LEU A 50 -11.84 4.16 14.85
N LEU A 51 -12.85 3.61 14.16
CA LEU A 51 -13.01 2.17 14.00
C LEU A 51 -11.90 1.56 13.14
N ALA A 52 -11.55 2.20 12.02
CA ALA A 52 -10.49 1.74 11.14
C ALA A 52 -9.12 1.77 11.83
N ALA A 53 -8.85 2.77 12.67
CA ALA A 53 -7.63 2.86 13.47
C ALA A 53 -7.57 1.81 14.61
N GLN A 54 -8.70 1.24 15.02
CA GLN A 54 -8.75 0.12 15.96
C GLN A 54 -8.50 -1.23 15.30
N LEU A 55 -8.53 -1.31 13.97
CA LEU A 55 -8.12 -2.50 13.25
C LEU A 55 -6.59 -2.54 13.30
N ASP A 56 -6.07 -3.37 14.22
CA ASP A 56 -4.66 -3.74 14.22
C ASP A 56 -4.34 -4.32 12.83
N PRO A 57 -3.33 -3.82 12.10
CA PRO A 57 -2.99 -4.35 10.80
C PRO A 57 -2.80 -5.86 10.92
N ILE A 58 -3.70 -6.62 10.27
CA ILE A 58 -3.61 -8.07 10.26
C ILE A 58 -2.38 -8.42 9.44
N SER A 59 -1.26 -8.59 10.14
CA SER A 59 -0.01 -9.07 9.56
C SER A 59 -0.22 -10.54 9.20
N PHE A 60 -0.50 -10.81 7.92
CA PHE A 60 -0.53 -12.17 7.41
C PHE A 60 0.91 -12.68 7.30
N SER A 61 1.27 -13.68 8.11
CA SER A 61 2.57 -14.32 8.02
C SER A 61 2.56 -15.39 6.93
N PRO A 62 3.30 -15.24 5.82
CA PRO A 62 3.32 -16.23 4.74
C PRO A 62 4.09 -17.51 5.14
N LYS A 63 4.67 -17.58 6.35
CA LYS A 63 5.42 -18.73 6.84
C LYS A 63 4.60 -20.02 6.83
N VAL A 64 3.29 -19.93 7.09
CA VAL A 64 2.39 -21.09 7.02
C VAL A 64 2.26 -21.60 5.58
N LEU A 65 2.30 -20.73 4.58
CA LEU A 65 2.21 -21.13 3.17
C LEU A 65 3.53 -21.72 2.63
N ASN A 66 4.64 -21.57 3.37
CA ASN A 66 5.94 -22.11 3.01
C ASN A 66 6.19 -23.53 3.56
N ASP A 67 5.25 -24.11 4.31
CA ASP A 67 5.34 -25.52 4.70
C ASP A 67 5.27 -26.39 3.43
N PRO A 68 6.11 -27.42 3.28
CA PRO A 68 6.03 -28.36 2.17
C PRO A 68 4.63 -28.97 1.96
N ARG A 69 3.83 -29.09 3.02
CA ARG A 69 2.45 -29.59 2.98
C ARG A 69 1.45 -28.60 2.36
N PHE A 70 1.75 -27.30 2.40
CA PHE A 70 0.91 -26.23 1.87
C PHE A 70 1.34 -25.78 0.47
N LEU A 71 2.44 -26.31 -0.08
CA LEU A 71 2.86 -26.05 -1.47
C LEU A 71 1.82 -26.48 -2.51
N GLN A 72 0.97 -27.46 -2.19
CA GLN A 72 -0.13 -27.89 -3.07
C GLN A 72 -1.34 -26.95 -3.05
N LEU A 73 -1.42 -26.06 -2.05
CA LEU A 73 -2.47 -25.04 -1.91
C LEU A 73 -2.06 -23.70 -2.49
N GLN A 74 -0.82 -23.59 -3.01
CA GLN A 74 -0.40 -22.44 -3.78
C GLN A 74 -1.17 -22.46 -5.11
N ASP A 75 -1.95 -21.40 -5.36
CA ASP A 75 -2.84 -21.30 -6.51
C ASP A 75 -2.10 -21.66 -7.81
N ILE A 76 -2.53 -22.76 -8.44
CA ILE A 76 -2.02 -23.18 -9.74
C ILE A 76 -2.71 -22.27 -10.75
N HIS A 77 -2.16 -21.07 -10.94
CA HIS A 77 -2.55 -20.22 -12.05
C HIS A 77 -2.24 -20.95 -13.36
N THR A 78 -3.21 -21.71 -13.87
CA THR A 78 -3.21 -22.17 -15.25
C THR A 78 -3.39 -20.94 -16.11
N LEU A 79 -2.38 -20.64 -16.92
CA LEU A 79 -2.48 -19.63 -17.95
C LEU A 79 -3.59 -20.06 -18.91
N ILE A 80 -4.72 -19.35 -18.88
CA ILE A 80 -5.76 -19.50 -19.89
C ILE A 80 -5.22 -18.84 -21.15
N VAL A 81 -4.73 -19.65 -22.09
CA VAL A 81 -4.34 -19.18 -23.41
C VAL A 81 -5.62 -18.72 -24.12
N PRO A 82 -5.69 -17.48 -24.64
CA PRO A 82 -6.83 -17.05 -25.43
C PRO A 82 -6.99 -17.96 -26.63
N GLU A 83 -8.17 -18.56 -26.79
CA GLU A 83 -8.49 -19.31 -27.99
C GLU A 83 -8.61 -18.35 -29.18
N ALA A 84 -8.19 -18.80 -30.37
CA ALA A 84 -8.45 -18.06 -31.59
C ALA A 84 -9.96 -17.84 -31.75
N SER A 85 -10.35 -16.70 -32.33
CA SER A 85 -11.75 -16.40 -32.68
C SER A 85 -12.43 -17.65 -33.24
N GLY A 86 -13.50 -18.09 -32.57
CA GLY A 86 -14.13 -19.40 -32.80
C GLY A 86 -14.58 -19.64 -34.24
N ARG A 87 -14.97 -20.88 -34.54
CA ARG A 87 -15.54 -21.26 -35.85
C ARG A 87 -16.74 -20.37 -36.18
N THR A 88 -16.86 -19.99 -37.45
CA THR A 88 -18.07 -19.38 -38.00
C THR A 88 -19.29 -20.20 -37.58
N ASP A 89 -20.27 -19.54 -36.96
CA ASP A 89 -21.49 -20.18 -36.49
C ASP A 89 -22.24 -20.83 -37.67
N PRO A 90 -22.37 -22.18 -37.70
CA PRO A 90 -23.06 -22.87 -38.79
C PRO A 90 -24.57 -22.63 -38.78
N PHE A 91 -25.10 -21.99 -37.74
CA PHE A 91 -26.51 -21.60 -37.61
C PHE A 91 -26.73 -20.10 -37.78
N ALA A 92 -25.71 -19.33 -38.14
CA ALA A 92 -25.88 -17.91 -38.46
C ALA A 92 -26.90 -17.77 -39.61
N PRO A 93 -27.94 -16.92 -39.47
CA PRO A 93 -28.92 -16.70 -40.53
C PRO A 93 -28.22 -16.22 -41.80
N LEU A 94 -28.46 -16.91 -42.92
CA LEU A 94 -27.99 -16.48 -44.23
C LEU A 94 -28.80 -15.24 -44.64
N GLY A 95 -28.24 -14.03 -44.51
CA GLY A 95 -28.90 -12.82 -44.97
C GLY A 95 -27.95 -11.64 -45.15
N GLY A 96 -27.77 -11.06 -46.34
CA GLY A 96 -28.55 -11.35 -47.55
C GLY A 96 -28.25 -10.49 -48.76
N ALA A 97 -28.99 -10.77 -49.83
CA ALA A 97 -29.47 -9.71 -50.69
C ALA A 97 -30.56 -8.95 -49.91
N ALA A 98 -30.42 -7.63 -49.91
CA ALA A 98 -31.23 -6.69 -49.17
C ALA A 98 -32.75 -6.87 -49.41
N ALA A 99 -33.53 -6.69 -48.34
CA ALA A 99 -34.90 -6.23 -48.45
C ALA A 99 -35.09 -5.07 -47.47
N GLN A 100 -34.77 -3.87 -47.98
CA GLN A 100 -35.49 -2.62 -47.70
C GLN A 100 -37.02 -2.91 -47.83
N PRO A 101 -37.94 -2.26 -47.09
CA PRO A 101 -37.81 -1.13 -46.15
C PRO A 101 -38.09 -1.44 -44.68
#